data_AF-A0A5B6UNR1-F1
#
_entry.id   AF-A0A5B6UNR1-F1
#
_cell.length_a   1.000
_cell.length_b   1.000
_cell.length_c   1.000
_cell.angle_alpha   90.00
_cell.angle_beta   90.00
_cell.angle_gamma   90.00
#
_symmetry.space_group_name_H-M   'P 1'
#
loop_
_entity.id
_entity.type
_entity.pdbx_description
1 polymer ?
#
loop_
_entity_poly.entity_id
_entity_poly.type
_entity_poly.pdbx_seq_one_letter_code
_entity_poly.pdbx_strand_id
1 'polypeptide(L)'
;MICHKPAQTREVALVLSSEEKLYVLLVGVTFDGSESILDLLGSHRVEDIREVLVGLSLQVVRVYVKGSVAYLFVTRSIGKSSQLLYMLKAFDSSTPNDKCSLRSLEQVQAELFEKQICGGLKLSIFQYSMVLFWQGGHEGLKSSVLSNPYELLVALNMKLKMNGIEEPWFSRSLFVIGGHVLVCVEDIFQFSSLLNNACSSPYFSLDSSCNIADISEMVIEQGETCCITLAIKSSTSKAGSSTKTQKRAGMSSKKWKLKWFSQESLSQFVALVKAIHLGMTLSPLLVRYKS
;
A
#
# COMPACT_ATOMS: atom_id res chain seq x y z
N MET A 1 -27.59 1.47 -9.40
CA MET A 1 -26.47 1.61 -8.46
C MET A 1 -25.46 0.53 -8.80
N ILE A 2 -24.39 0.88 -9.53
CA ILE A 2 -23.44 -0.07 -10.09
C ILE A 2 -22.32 -0.25 -9.06
N CYS A 3 -22.28 -1.41 -8.40
CA CYS A 3 -21.28 -1.73 -7.40
C CYS A 3 -20.06 -2.39 -8.08
N HIS A 4 -18.89 -1.74 -7.99
CA HIS A 4 -17.63 -2.24 -8.51
C HIS A 4 -17.00 -3.29 -7.58
N LYS A 5 -16.20 -4.20 -8.16
CA LYS A 5 -15.53 -5.31 -7.47
C LYS A 5 -14.12 -4.93 -7.01
N PRO A 6 -13.56 -5.59 -5.98
CA PRO A 6 -12.16 -5.42 -5.62
C PRO A 6 -11.23 -6.08 -6.66
N ALA A 7 -10.16 -5.40 -7.07
CA ALA A 7 -9.11 -6.01 -7.89
C ALA A 7 -8.35 -7.02 -7.07
N GLN A 8 -8.02 -8.13 -7.73
CA GLN A 8 -6.97 -9.01 -7.27
C GLN A 8 -5.67 -8.57 -7.92
N THR A 9 -4.72 -8.15 -7.10
CA THR A 9 -3.36 -7.84 -7.52
C THR A 9 -2.69 -9.11 -8.04
N ARG A 10 -2.07 -9.06 -9.24
CA ARG A 10 -1.37 -10.20 -9.85
C ARG A 10 0.10 -9.92 -10.05
N GLU A 11 0.93 -10.95 -9.96
CA GLU A 11 2.37 -10.83 -10.17
C GLU A 11 2.74 -10.75 -11.66
N VAL A 12 3.65 -9.84 -12.01
CA VAL A 12 4.27 -9.81 -13.33
C VAL A 12 5.79 -9.73 -13.32
N ALA A 13 6.35 -10.03 -14.48
CA ALA A 13 7.65 -9.56 -14.91
C ALA A 13 7.50 -8.51 -16.03
N LEU A 14 8.38 -7.51 -16.02
CA LEU A 14 8.51 -6.54 -17.09
C LEU A 14 9.86 -6.74 -17.77
N VAL A 15 9.85 -6.87 -19.09
CA VAL A 15 11.06 -7.08 -19.89
C VAL A 15 11.11 -6.02 -20.98
N LEU A 16 12.24 -5.33 -21.08
CA LEU A 16 12.51 -4.40 -22.17
C LEU A 16 13.49 -5.06 -23.15
N SER A 17 13.12 -5.18 -24.42
CA SER A 17 14.04 -5.68 -25.45
C SER A 17 14.98 -4.59 -25.97
N SER A 18 16.04 -5.00 -26.66
CA SER A 18 16.94 -4.13 -27.41
C SER A 18 16.24 -3.35 -28.55
N GLU A 19 15.08 -3.83 -29.02
CA GLU A 19 14.22 -3.13 -29.99
C GLU A 19 13.25 -2.13 -29.33
N GLU A 20 13.46 -1.80 -28.05
CA GLU A 20 12.61 -0.88 -27.30
C GLU A 20 11.14 -1.32 -27.23
N LYS A 21 10.92 -2.63 -27.11
CA LYS A 21 9.60 -3.21 -26.82
C LYS A 21 9.53 -3.64 -25.36
N LEU A 22 8.55 -3.09 -24.65
CA LEU A 22 8.17 -3.49 -23.31
C LEU A 22 7.20 -4.67 -23.38
N TYR A 23 7.56 -5.77 -22.74
CA TYR A 23 6.71 -6.92 -22.55
C TYR A 23 6.21 -6.95 -21.10
N VAL A 24 4.89 -7.13 -20.94
CA VAL A 24 4.24 -7.32 -19.64
C VAL A 24 3.86 -8.80 -19.55
N LEU A 25 4.48 -9.53 -18.63
CA LEU A 25 4.35 -10.98 -18.51
C LEU A 25 3.70 -11.33 -17.18
N LEU A 26 2.52 -11.96 -17.19
CA LEU A 26 1.89 -12.53 -16.00
C LEU A 26 2.69 -13.73 -15.52
N VAL A 27 3.09 -13.71 -14.26
CA VAL A 27 3.77 -14.84 -13.62
C VAL A 27 2.71 -15.71 -12.97
N GLY A 28 2.43 -16.85 -13.59
CA GLY A 28 1.60 -17.92 -13.05
C GLY A 28 2.41 -18.87 -12.17
N VAL A 29 1.76 -19.44 -11.16
CA VAL A 29 2.33 -20.53 -10.36
C VAL A 29 1.52 -21.79 -10.67
N THR A 30 2.19 -22.80 -11.21
CA THR A 30 1.64 -24.15 -11.32
C THR A 30 1.64 -24.80 -9.94
N PHE A 31 0.54 -25.47 -9.58
CA PHE A 31 0.36 -26.04 -8.24
C PHE A 31 1.23 -27.29 -7.98
N ASP A 32 1.77 -27.88 -9.04
CA ASP A 32 2.54 -29.13 -9.04
C ASP A 32 4.05 -28.94 -8.84
N GLY A 33 4.53 -27.70 -8.73
CA GLY A 33 5.96 -27.41 -8.55
C GLY A 33 6.79 -27.41 -9.83
N SER A 34 6.14 -27.41 -11.01
CA SER A 34 6.79 -27.17 -12.31
C SER A 34 7.21 -25.71 -12.50
N GLU A 35 7.94 -25.41 -13.58
CA GLU A 35 8.37 -24.05 -13.94
C GLU A 35 7.20 -23.05 -13.99
N SER A 36 7.46 -21.82 -13.55
CA SER A 36 6.47 -20.74 -13.58
C SER A 36 6.01 -20.48 -15.02
N ILE A 37 4.71 -20.56 -15.27
CA ILE A 37 4.13 -20.18 -16.56
C ILE A 37 4.19 -18.66 -16.69
N LEU A 38 4.70 -18.17 -17.81
CA LEU A 38 4.71 -16.75 -18.17
C LEU A 38 3.70 -16.51 -19.29
N ASP A 39 2.59 -15.83 -18.98
CA ASP A 39 1.61 -15.45 -20.00
C ASP A 39 1.87 -14.01 -20.46
N LEU A 40 1.95 -13.79 -21.76
CA LEU A 40 2.10 -12.44 -22.31
C LEU A 40 0.79 -11.66 -22.18
N LEU A 41 0.79 -10.63 -21.32
CA LEU A 41 -0.34 -9.71 -21.14
C LEU A 41 -0.35 -8.58 -22.16
N GLY A 42 0.82 -8.21 -22.65
CA GLY A 42 0.95 -7.15 -23.65
C GLY A 42 2.39 -6.93 -24.09
N SER A 43 2.53 -6.44 -25.32
CA SER A 43 3.81 -6.03 -25.90
C SER A 43 3.61 -4.67 -26.55
N HIS A 44 4.40 -3.70 -26.11
CA HIS A 44 4.23 -2.29 -26.47
C HIS A 44 5.58 -1.70 -26.85
N ARG A 45 5.62 -0.89 -27.90
CA ARG A 45 6.82 -0.09 -28.17
C ARG A 45 6.88 1.02 -27.13
N VAL A 46 8.07 1.32 -26.61
CA VAL A 46 8.26 2.41 -25.63
C VAL A 46 7.78 3.75 -26.20
N GLU A 47 7.96 3.97 -27.51
CA GLU A 47 7.47 5.18 -28.19
C GLU A 47 5.93 5.32 -28.26
N ASP A 48 5.19 4.25 -27.97
CA ASP A 48 3.73 4.27 -27.90
C ASP A 48 3.22 4.67 -26.52
N ILE A 49 4.09 4.77 -25.51
CA ILE A 49 3.75 5.31 -24.21
C ILE A 49 3.48 6.82 -24.35
N ARG A 50 2.36 7.26 -23.78
CA ARG A 50 1.86 8.64 -23.89
C ARG A 50 1.90 9.39 -22.58
N GLU A 51 1.62 8.70 -21.50
CA GLU A 51 1.59 9.30 -20.17
C GLU A 51 1.97 8.26 -19.12
N VAL A 52 2.73 8.71 -18.13
CA VAL A 52 3.06 7.97 -16.93
C VAL A 52 2.66 8.82 -15.74
N LEU A 53 1.78 8.27 -14.89
CA LEU A 53 1.37 8.90 -13.65
C LEU A 53 2.02 8.17 -12.48
N VAL A 54 2.63 8.92 -11.56
CA VAL A 54 3.25 8.36 -10.35
C VAL A 54 2.55 8.85 -9.10
N GLY A 55 2.29 7.95 -8.15
CA GLY A 55 1.65 8.27 -6.88
C GLY A 55 2.63 8.51 -5.74
N LEU A 56 2.10 8.72 -4.54
CA LEU A 56 2.85 8.91 -3.29
C LEU A 56 4.00 7.91 -3.16
N SER A 57 5.19 8.45 -2.89
CA SER A 57 6.45 7.69 -2.72
C SER A 57 6.83 6.78 -3.90
N LEU A 58 6.34 7.09 -5.10
CA LEU A 58 6.53 6.32 -6.34
C LEU A 58 6.02 4.87 -6.26
N GLN A 59 5.18 4.53 -5.28
CA GLN A 59 4.78 3.13 -5.08
C GLN A 59 3.71 2.66 -6.08
N VAL A 60 2.98 3.60 -6.68
CA VAL A 60 1.98 3.36 -7.71
C VAL A 60 2.43 4.07 -8.98
N VAL A 61 2.49 3.33 -10.09
CA VAL A 61 2.85 3.85 -11.42
C VAL A 61 1.78 3.43 -12.41
N ARG A 62 1.07 4.38 -13.01
CA ARG A 62 0.14 4.11 -14.11
C ARG A 62 0.78 4.47 -15.44
N VAL A 63 0.65 3.60 -16.43
CA VAL A 63 1.24 3.76 -17.76
C VAL A 63 0.14 3.70 -18.80
N TYR A 64 0.02 4.77 -19.58
CA TYR A 64 -0.90 4.87 -20.71
C TYR A 64 -0.15 4.63 -22.00
N VAL A 65 -0.60 3.60 -22.74
CA VAL A 65 -0.06 3.24 -24.05
C VAL A 65 -1.09 3.54 -25.12
N LYS A 66 -0.68 4.18 -26.22
CA LYS A 66 -1.56 4.56 -27.32
C LYS A 66 -2.27 3.33 -27.90
N GLY A 67 -3.60 3.41 -28.01
CA GLY A 67 -4.41 2.36 -28.64
C GLY A 67 -4.48 1.05 -27.84
N SER A 68 -4.11 1.08 -26.56
CA SER A 68 -4.04 -0.10 -25.70
C SER A 68 -4.69 0.17 -24.33
N VAL A 69 -4.75 -0.86 -23.49
CA VAL A 69 -5.15 -0.77 -22.09
C VAL A 69 -4.10 -0.01 -21.27
N ALA A 70 -4.54 0.75 -20.27
CA ALA A 70 -3.64 1.34 -19.28
C ALA A 70 -3.19 0.26 -18.29
N TYR A 71 -1.93 0.32 -17.87
CA TYR A 71 -1.39 -0.55 -16.84
C TYR A 71 -1.25 0.20 -15.53
N LEU A 72 -1.69 -0.42 -14.43
CA LEU A 72 -1.47 0.09 -13.08
C LEU A 72 -0.52 -0.83 -12.34
N PHE A 73 0.68 -0.32 -12.07
CA PHE A 73 1.74 -1.02 -11.38
C PHE A 73 1.81 -0.60 -9.92
N VAL A 74 1.81 -1.58 -9.02
CA VAL A 74 2.20 -1.38 -7.62
C VAL A 74 3.59 -1.99 -7.44
N THR A 75 4.55 -1.14 -7.12
CA THR A 75 5.96 -1.50 -7.01
C THR A 75 6.34 -1.74 -5.56
N ARG A 76 7.13 -2.78 -5.30
CA ARG A 76 7.61 -3.13 -3.95
C ARG A 76 8.59 -2.13 -3.34
N SER A 77 9.27 -1.33 -4.15
CA SER A 77 10.22 -0.35 -3.62
C SER A 77 10.35 0.80 -4.57
N ILE A 78 10.75 1.95 -4.03
CA ILE A 78 11.10 3.12 -4.82
C ILE A 78 12.16 2.79 -5.88
N GLY A 79 13.14 1.93 -5.56
CA GLY A 79 14.14 1.46 -6.52
C GLY A 79 13.53 0.70 -7.70
N LYS A 80 12.49 -0.12 -7.47
CA LYS A 80 11.76 -0.80 -8.55
C LYS A 80 10.93 0.16 -9.38
N SER A 81 10.35 1.19 -8.76
CA SER A 81 9.68 2.28 -9.47
C SER A 81 10.65 3.05 -10.35
N SER A 82 11.82 3.41 -9.83
CA SER A 82 12.86 4.10 -10.60
C SER A 82 13.35 3.26 -11.77
N GLN A 83 13.57 1.95 -11.55
CA GLN A 83 13.89 1.01 -12.63
C GLN A 83 12.80 0.95 -13.70
N LEU A 84 11.53 0.90 -13.29
CA LEU A 84 10.39 0.94 -14.21
C LEU A 84 10.39 2.23 -15.03
N LEU A 85 10.45 3.39 -14.39
CA LEU A 85 10.45 4.67 -15.07
C LEU A 85 11.63 4.84 -16.04
N TYR A 86 12.81 4.31 -15.68
CA TYR A 86 13.96 4.25 -16.57
C TYR A 86 13.70 3.36 -17.80
N MET A 87 13.13 2.16 -17.61
CA MET A 87 12.75 1.28 -18.72
C MET A 87 11.73 1.93 -19.67
N LEU A 88 10.83 2.75 -19.13
CA LEU A 88 9.83 3.47 -19.94
C LEU A 88 10.40 4.71 -20.63
N LYS A 89 11.69 5.04 -20.42
CA LYS A 89 12.33 6.28 -20.89
C LYS A 89 11.56 7.54 -20.49
N ALA A 90 10.87 7.50 -19.36
CA ALA A 90 10.00 8.59 -18.91
C ALA A 90 10.79 9.84 -18.46
N PHE A 91 12.13 9.76 -18.36
CA PHE A 91 13.00 10.84 -17.89
C PHE A 91 13.87 11.49 -18.99
N ASP A 92 14.02 10.88 -20.17
CA ASP A 92 15.07 11.23 -21.14
C ASP A 92 14.62 12.14 -22.29
N SER A 93 13.48 12.83 -22.19
CA SER A 93 12.96 13.65 -23.29
C SER A 93 13.66 15.01 -23.42
N SER A 94 14.94 14.98 -23.81
CA SER A 94 15.72 16.17 -24.21
C SER A 94 15.38 16.69 -25.61
N THR A 95 14.35 16.14 -26.27
CA THR A 95 13.87 16.62 -27.58
C THR A 95 12.46 17.22 -27.42
N PRO A 96 12.23 18.48 -27.85
CA PRO A 96 11.04 19.28 -27.53
C PRO A 96 9.73 18.82 -28.21
N ASN A 97 9.68 17.61 -28.75
CA ASN A 97 8.49 17.00 -29.37
C ASN A 97 7.99 15.80 -28.53
N ASP A 98 7.80 16.05 -27.23
CA ASP A 98 7.46 15.08 -26.19
C ASP A 98 6.28 14.16 -26.58
N LYS A 99 6.57 12.89 -26.86
CA LYS A 99 5.54 11.86 -27.09
C LYS A 99 4.99 11.25 -25.79
N CYS A 100 5.71 11.39 -24.68
CA CYS A 100 5.38 10.79 -23.39
C CYS A 100 5.50 11.85 -22.29
N SER A 101 4.47 12.00 -21.45
CA SER A 101 4.49 12.91 -20.30
C SER A 101 4.60 12.14 -18.98
N LEU A 102 5.44 12.62 -18.06
CA LEU A 102 5.53 12.09 -16.70
C LEU A 102 4.91 13.10 -15.72
N ARG A 103 3.94 12.66 -14.91
CA ARG A 103 3.27 13.52 -13.93
C ARG A 103 3.18 12.83 -12.58
N SER A 104 3.40 13.59 -11.52
CA SER A 104 3.16 13.15 -10.15
C SER A 104 1.76 13.55 -9.70
N LEU A 105 1.04 12.59 -9.10
CA LEU A 105 -0.24 12.82 -8.41
C LEU A 105 -0.05 12.93 -6.89
N GLU A 106 1.18 13.02 -6.41
CA GLU A 106 1.51 13.05 -4.98
C GLU A 106 0.77 14.17 -4.24
N GLN A 107 0.80 15.39 -4.79
CA GLN A 107 0.13 16.55 -4.20
C GLN A 107 -1.39 16.35 -4.14
N VAL A 108 -1.98 15.79 -5.21
CA VAL A 108 -3.42 15.51 -5.28
C VAL A 108 -3.81 14.47 -4.23
N GLN A 109 -3.02 13.41 -4.07
CA GLN A 109 -3.26 12.40 -3.05
C GLN A 109 -3.08 12.97 -1.63
N ALA A 110 -2.09 13.82 -1.39
CA ALA A 110 -1.90 14.48 -0.10
C ALA A 110 -3.11 15.35 0.26
N GLU A 111 -3.61 16.16 -0.67
CA GLU A 111 -4.82 16.99 -0.46
C GLU A 111 -6.07 16.14 -0.20
N LEU A 112 -6.24 15.03 -0.91
CA LEU A 112 -7.33 14.09 -0.67
C LEU A 112 -7.21 13.43 0.70
N PHE A 113 -6.02 13.05 1.11
CA PHE A 113 -5.76 12.50 2.43
C PHE A 113 -6.11 13.51 3.54
N GLU A 114 -5.64 14.75 3.43
CA GLU A 114 -5.97 15.82 4.38
C GLU A 114 -7.48 16.02 4.47
N LYS A 115 -8.16 16.09 3.32
CA LYS A 115 -9.61 16.31 3.26
C LYS A 115 -10.42 15.13 3.81
N GLN A 116 -10.07 13.91 3.43
CA GLN A 116 -10.88 12.71 3.69
C GLN A 116 -10.56 12.04 5.02
N ILE A 117 -9.31 12.15 5.50
CA ILE A 117 -8.85 11.50 6.74
C ILE A 117 -8.67 12.53 7.86
N CYS A 118 -8.07 13.69 7.56
CA CYS A 118 -7.75 14.69 8.58
C CYS A 118 -8.84 15.77 8.76
N GLY A 119 -9.99 15.64 8.09
CA GLY A 119 -11.09 16.61 8.17
C GLY A 119 -10.73 17.99 7.61
N GLY A 120 -9.77 18.06 6.68
CA GLY A 120 -9.26 19.30 6.09
C GLY A 120 -8.14 19.98 6.88
N LEU A 121 -7.71 19.39 8.01
CA LEU A 121 -6.54 19.89 8.73
C LEU A 121 -5.26 19.55 7.97
N LYS A 122 -4.43 20.58 7.75
CA LYS A 122 -3.08 20.42 7.19
C LYS A 122 -2.14 19.91 8.27
N LEU A 123 -1.91 18.61 8.25
CA LEU A 123 -1.02 17.94 9.19
C LEU A 123 0.20 17.41 8.43
N SER A 124 1.39 17.58 8.99
CA SER A 124 2.62 17.08 8.37
C SER A 124 2.66 15.56 8.35
N ILE A 125 2.64 14.98 7.15
CA ILE A 125 2.90 13.55 6.95
C ILE A 125 4.41 13.33 7.13
N PHE A 126 4.78 12.62 8.19
CA PHE A 126 6.19 12.29 8.48
C PHE A 126 6.68 11.08 7.69
N GLN A 127 5.77 10.15 7.40
CA GLN A 127 6.06 8.98 6.56
C GLN A 127 4.78 8.46 5.91
N TYR A 128 4.93 7.99 4.68
CA TYR A 128 3.97 7.17 3.96
C TYR A 128 4.62 5.84 3.53
N SER A 129 3.89 4.74 3.58
CA SER A 129 4.31 3.46 2.99
C SER A 129 3.11 2.56 2.70
N MET A 130 3.09 1.87 1.56
CA MET A 130 2.24 0.70 1.39
C MET A 130 2.81 -0.47 2.19
N VAL A 131 1.94 -1.13 2.92
CA VAL A 131 2.27 -2.27 3.78
C VAL A 131 1.22 -3.36 3.61
N LEU A 132 1.62 -4.60 3.90
CA LEU A 132 0.66 -5.65 4.22
C LEU A 132 0.28 -5.51 5.69
N PHE A 133 -1.00 -5.33 5.94
CA PHE A 133 -1.58 -5.13 7.25
C PHE A 133 -2.42 -6.31 7.67
N TRP A 134 -2.27 -6.68 8.94
CA TRP A 134 -3.13 -7.61 9.62
C TRP A 134 -3.46 -7.08 11.03
N GLN A 135 -4.69 -7.30 11.46
CA GLN A 135 -5.17 -6.94 12.79
C GLN A 135 -5.81 -8.15 13.48
N GLY A 136 -5.30 -8.48 14.67
CA GLY A 136 -5.85 -9.57 15.48
C GLY A 136 -7.24 -9.22 16.01
N GLY A 137 -8.21 -10.13 15.80
CA GLY A 137 -9.58 -10.02 16.32
C GLY A 137 -10.68 -9.83 15.27
N HIS A 138 -10.37 -9.81 13.97
CA HIS A 138 -11.40 -9.79 12.93
C HIS A 138 -11.94 -11.21 12.67
N GLU A 139 -12.72 -11.76 13.60
CA GLU A 139 -13.67 -12.81 13.25
C GLU A 139 -14.76 -12.19 12.38
N GLY A 140 -14.71 -12.46 11.07
CA GLY A 140 -15.88 -12.43 10.20
C GLY A 140 -16.57 -11.08 10.00
N LEU A 141 -15.97 -10.21 9.18
CA LEU A 141 -16.79 -9.57 8.14
C LEU A 141 -16.32 -10.14 6.81
N LYS A 142 -16.96 -11.24 6.40
CA LYS A 142 -16.86 -11.71 5.02
C LYS A 142 -17.37 -10.57 4.15
N SER A 143 -16.47 -9.84 3.51
CA SER A 143 -16.84 -9.05 2.35
C SER A 143 -17.27 -10.04 1.27
N SER A 144 -18.56 -10.33 1.21
CA SER A 144 -19.19 -10.93 0.05
C SER A 144 -19.12 -9.93 -1.08
N VAL A 145 -18.59 -10.27 -2.27
CA VAL A 145 -19.06 -9.80 -3.59
C VAL A 145 -18.30 -10.52 -4.75
N LEU A 146 -19.05 -10.85 -5.82
CA LEU A 146 -18.75 -11.69 -7.01
C LEU A 146 -18.39 -10.89 -8.30
N SER A 147 -17.90 -11.63 -9.34
CA SER A 147 -17.44 -11.44 -10.78
C SER A 147 -17.95 -10.25 -11.66
N ASN A 148 -17.20 -9.45 -12.49
CA ASN A 148 -16.58 -9.59 -13.86
C ASN A 148 -15.33 -8.63 -14.12
N PRO A 149 -14.57 -8.66 -15.27
CA PRO A 149 -13.19 -8.13 -15.45
C PRO A 149 -13.08 -6.86 -16.36
N TYR A 150 -11.83 -6.43 -16.59
CA TYR A 150 -11.29 -5.40 -17.50
C TYR A 150 -10.61 -4.21 -16.81
N GLU A 151 -9.64 -4.50 -15.93
CA GLU A 151 -8.42 -3.69 -15.74
C GLU A 151 -7.34 -4.64 -15.22
N LEU A 152 -6.15 -4.65 -15.84
CA LEU A 152 -5.05 -5.54 -15.47
C LEU A 152 -4.22 -4.85 -14.38
N LEU A 153 -4.40 -5.31 -13.14
CA LEU A 153 -3.65 -4.82 -11.99
C LEU A 153 -2.43 -5.72 -11.77
N VAL A 154 -1.28 -5.09 -11.88
CA VAL A 154 -0.03 -5.79 -12.16
C VAL A 154 0.99 -5.37 -11.11
N ALA A 155 1.09 -6.13 -10.02
CA ALA A 155 2.16 -5.94 -9.05
C ALA A 155 3.44 -6.61 -9.55
N LEU A 156 4.54 -5.89 -9.44
CA LEU A 156 5.83 -6.53 -9.45
C LEU A 156 5.95 -7.29 -8.13
N ASN A 157 5.84 -8.61 -8.25
CA ASN A 157 6.26 -9.59 -7.28
C ASN A 157 5.21 -9.67 -6.12
N MET A 158 4.48 -10.79 -5.99
CA MET A 158 3.70 -11.18 -4.79
C MET A 158 3.55 -12.71 -4.78
N LYS A 159 4.62 -13.40 -4.41
CA LYS A 159 4.55 -14.80 -3.97
C LYS A 159 4.44 -14.83 -2.45
N LEU A 160 3.24 -15.10 -1.94
CA LEU A 160 3.05 -15.63 -0.59
C LEU A 160 2.31 -16.96 -0.74
N LYS A 161 3.07 -18.03 -0.97
CA LYS A 161 2.64 -19.39 -0.67
C LYS A 161 3.28 -19.74 0.67
N MET A 162 2.50 -19.67 1.73
CA MET A 162 2.84 -20.32 3.00
C MET A 162 1.88 -21.48 3.17
N ASN A 163 2.43 -22.70 3.25
CA ASN A 163 1.67 -23.87 3.60
C ASN A 163 1.21 -23.72 5.05
N GLY A 164 -0.10 -23.55 5.25
CA GLY A 164 -0.72 -23.42 6.57
C GLY A 164 -1.91 -22.48 6.48
N ILE A 165 -2.89 -22.69 7.35
CA ILE A 165 -4.09 -21.86 7.47
C ILE A 165 -3.65 -20.45 7.91
N GLU A 166 -3.26 -19.59 6.97
CA GLU A 166 -2.76 -18.24 7.27
C GLU A 166 -3.87 -17.18 7.26
N GLU A 167 -3.73 -16.25 8.20
CA GLU A 167 -4.58 -15.09 8.44
C GLU A 167 -4.54 -14.13 7.23
N PRO A 168 -5.66 -13.53 6.78
CA PRO A 168 -5.68 -12.71 5.57
C PRO A 168 -4.91 -11.39 5.79
N TRP A 169 -3.83 -11.20 5.03
CA TRP A 169 -3.12 -9.93 4.93
C TRP A 169 -3.81 -9.01 3.93
N PHE A 170 -3.89 -7.72 4.24
CA PHE A 170 -4.48 -6.71 3.37
C PHE A 170 -3.46 -5.65 2.98
N SER A 171 -3.38 -5.31 1.70
CA SER A 171 -2.59 -4.15 1.26
C SER A 171 -3.25 -2.86 1.78
N ARG A 172 -2.47 -2.01 2.46
CA ARG A 172 -2.92 -0.76 3.07
C ARG A 172 -1.86 0.32 3.00
N SER A 173 -2.33 1.56 3.02
CA SER A 173 -1.50 2.75 3.08
C SER A 173 -1.29 3.12 4.54
N LEU A 174 -0.04 3.10 4.98
CA LEU A 174 0.36 3.49 6.32
C LEU A 174 0.89 4.92 6.30
N PHE A 175 0.35 5.75 7.20
CA PHE A 175 0.78 7.12 7.41
C PHE A 175 1.23 7.31 8.87
N VAL A 176 2.34 8.02 9.06
CA VAL A 176 2.75 8.52 10.37
C VAL A 176 2.53 10.03 10.39
N ILE A 177 1.64 10.50 11.27
CA ILE A 177 1.17 11.89 11.27
C ILE A 177 0.79 12.36 12.66
N GLY A 178 1.29 13.53 13.08
CA GLY A 178 0.89 14.18 14.32
C GLY A 178 0.86 13.27 15.56
N GLY A 179 1.84 12.37 15.73
CA GLY A 179 1.88 11.42 16.84
C GLY A 179 1.00 10.17 16.69
N HIS A 180 0.43 9.94 15.52
CA HIS A 180 -0.44 8.80 15.22
C HIS A 180 0.14 7.95 14.10
N VAL A 181 -0.19 6.66 14.13
CA VAL A 181 -0.06 5.76 12.98
C VAL A 181 -1.47 5.50 12.46
N LEU A 182 -1.69 5.84 11.20
CA LEU A 182 -2.96 5.62 10.49
C LEU A 182 -2.74 4.55 9.41
N VAL A 183 -3.64 3.60 9.35
CA VAL A 183 -3.72 2.57 8.31
C VAL A 183 -4.99 2.85 7.53
N CYS A 184 -4.86 3.11 6.24
CA CYS A 184 -5.96 3.49 5.36
C CYS A 184 -6.15 2.48 4.25
N VAL A 185 -7.40 2.27 3.85
CA VAL A 185 -7.73 1.69 2.54
C VAL A 185 -7.56 2.79 1.51
N GLU A 186 -6.76 2.52 0.48
CA GLU A 186 -6.59 3.38 -0.67
C GLU A 186 -7.25 2.74 -1.89
N ASP A 187 -8.16 3.47 -2.52
CA ASP A 187 -8.82 3.04 -3.74
C ASP A 187 -7.98 3.40 -4.97
N ILE A 188 -6.93 2.61 -5.20
CA ILE A 188 -5.96 2.84 -6.27
C ILE A 188 -6.62 2.75 -7.67
N PHE A 189 -7.83 2.20 -7.81
CA PHE A 189 -8.55 2.26 -9.09
C PHE A 189 -8.96 3.67 -9.47
N GLN A 190 -9.30 4.48 -8.48
CA GLN A 190 -9.63 5.88 -8.70
C GLN A 190 -8.39 6.74 -9.01
N PHE A 191 -7.17 6.18 -8.95
CA PHE A 191 -5.91 6.90 -9.14
C PHE A 191 -5.88 7.75 -10.43
N SER A 192 -6.56 7.30 -11.48
CA SER A 192 -6.67 8.03 -12.76
C SER A 192 -7.76 9.08 -12.78
N SER A 193 -8.82 8.82 -12.04
CA SER A 193 -9.98 9.70 -11.90
C SER A 193 -9.67 10.89 -10.99
N LEU A 194 -8.56 10.85 -10.25
CA LEU A 194 -8.10 11.92 -9.36
C LEU A 194 -7.97 13.26 -10.07
N LEU A 195 -7.56 13.26 -11.34
CA LEU A 195 -7.40 14.49 -12.12
C LEU A 195 -8.73 15.16 -12.48
N ASN A 196 -9.83 14.41 -12.50
CA ASN A 196 -11.12 14.88 -13.01
C ASN A 196 -12.15 15.19 -11.91
N ASN A 197 -11.79 15.07 -10.62
CA ASN A 197 -12.68 15.29 -9.46
C ASN A 197 -14.03 14.54 -9.55
N ALA A 198 -14.11 13.46 -10.32
CA ALA A 198 -15.37 12.86 -10.76
C ALA A 198 -15.82 11.66 -9.92
N CYS A 199 -15.25 11.42 -8.73
CA CYS A 199 -15.54 10.20 -7.98
C CYS A 199 -16.62 10.37 -6.91
N SER A 200 -17.54 9.40 -6.85
CA SER A 200 -18.62 9.33 -5.86
C SER A 200 -18.17 8.72 -4.52
N SER A 201 -17.06 7.97 -4.51
CA SER A 201 -16.47 7.35 -3.33
C SER A 201 -15.18 8.07 -2.92
N PRO A 202 -14.82 8.07 -1.61
CA PRO A 202 -13.55 8.62 -1.18
C PRO A 202 -12.37 7.81 -1.73
N TYR A 203 -11.22 8.47 -1.91
CA TYR A 203 -9.99 7.84 -2.37
C TYR A 203 -9.27 7.13 -1.22
N PHE A 204 -9.21 7.78 -0.06
CA PHE A 204 -8.77 7.22 1.21
C PHE A 204 -9.94 7.00 2.15
N SER A 205 -9.93 5.87 2.84
CA SER A 205 -10.78 5.64 4.01
C SER A 205 -9.95 5.08 5.15
N LEU A 206 -10.24 5.50 6.38
CA LEU A 206 -9.51 5.03 7.55
C LEU A 206 -9.91 3.58 7.85
N ASP A 207 -8.94 2.67 7.86
CA ASP A 207 -9.13 1.27 8.29
C ASP A 207 -8.90 1.17 9.80
N SER A 208 -7.73 1.64 10.25
CA SER A 208 -7.28 1.50 11.63
C SER A 208 -6.37 2.66 12.02
N SER A 209 -6.40 3.07 13.29
CA SER A 209 -5.52 4.11 13.82
C SER A 209 -5.05 3.78 15.24
N CYS A 210 -3.88 4.27 15.60
CA CYS A 210 -3.42 4.30 16.99
C CYS A 210 -2.60 5.55 17.29
N ASN A 211 -2.66 5.99 18.54
CA ASN A 211 -1.72 6.96 19.05
C ASN A 211 -0.39 6.27 19.32
N ILE A 212 0.73 6.89 18.94
CA ILE A 212 2.06 6.32 19.13
C ILE A 212 2.36 6.10 20.61
N ALA A 213 1.86 6.96 21.51
CA ALA A 213 2.04 6.80 22.96
C ALA A 213 1.31 5.56 23.54
N ASP A 214 0.31 5.02 22.83
CA ASP A 214 -0.42 3.82 23.23
C ASP A 214 0.29 2.53 22.78
N ILE A 215 1.35 2.63 21.96
CA ILE A 215 2.14 1.46 21.56
C ILE A 215 2.93 0.99 22.77
N SER A 216 2.52 -0.15 23.34
CA SER A 216 3.22 -0.76 24.48
C SER A 216 4.50 -1.47 24.08
N GLU A 217 4.54 -2.02 22.88
CA GLU A 217 5.64 -2.85 22.42
C GLU A 217 5.67 -2.92 20.90
N MET A 218 6.89 -2.94 20.35
CA MET A 218 7.20 -3.22 18.96
C MET A 218 8.09 -4.47 18.88
N VAL A 219 7.62 -5.51 18.21
CA VAL A 219 8.41 -6.72 17.93
C VAL A 219 8.83 -6.70 16.47
N ILE A 220 10.13 -6.75 16.20
CA ILE A 220 10.70 -6.80 14.86
C ILE A 220 11.10 -8.25 14.57
N GLU A 221 10.51 -8.85 13.54
CA GLU A 221 10.88 -10.20 13.11
C GLU A 221 12.22 -10.13 12.35
N GLN A 222 13.21 -10.89 12.82
CA GLN A 222 14.52 -10.99 12.20
C GLN A 222 14.50 -12.06 11.11
N GLY A 223 15.21 -11.81 10.01
CA GLY A 223 15.25 -12.68 8.83
C GLY A 223 14.95 -11.91 7.54
N GLU A 224 14.59 -12.62 6.48
CA GLU A 224 14.22 -11.99 5.18
C GLU A 224 12.86 -11.27 5.22
N THR A 225 12.15 -11.35 6.35
CA THR A 225 10.82 -10.76 6.50
C THR A 225 10.91 -9.34 7.06
N CYS A 226 10.57 -8.33 6.26
CA CYS A 226 10.38 -6.95 6.73
C CYS A 226 9.08 -6.81 7.54
N CYS A 227 8.89 -7.60 8.60
CA CYS A 227 7.66 -7.72 9.37
C CYS A 227 7.85 -7.20 10.79
N ILE A 228 6.86 -6.45 11.28
CA ILE A 228 6.78 -6.04 12.67
C ILE A 228 5.41 -6.35 13.23
N THR A 229 5.37 -6.47 14.54
CA THR A 229 4.17 -6.55 15.33
C THR A 229 4.12 -5.38 16.29
N LEU A 230 3.01 -4.65 16.32
CA LEU A 230 2.73 -3.62 17.32
C LEU A 230 1.70 -4.15 18.31
N ALA A 231 2.02 -4.08 19.60
CA ALA A 231 1.05 -4.29 20.67
C ALA A 231 0.58 -2.92 21.17
N ILE A 232 -0.70 -2.65 20.99
CA ILE A 232 -1.33 -1.36 21.28
C ILE A 232 -2.23 -1.51 22.49
N LYS A 233 -2.04 -0.64 23.49
CA LYS A 233 -2.91 -0.57 24.66
C LYS A 233 -4.30 -0.13 24.21
N SER A 234 -5.33 -0.83 24.64
CA SER A 234 -6.69 -0.35 24.47
C SER A 234 -6.96 0.74 25.51
N SER A 235 -7.15 1.98 25.05
CA SER A 235 -7.81 2.97 25.88
C SER A 235 -9.27 2.56 26.01
N THR A 236 -9.79 2.48 27.25
CA THR A 236 -11.24 2.47 27.45
C THR A 236 -11.73 3.83 26.97
N SER A 237 -12.35 3.88 25.79
CA SER A 237 -13.08 5.06 25.40
C SER A 237 -14.19 5.24 26.45
N LYS A 238 -14.04 6.23 27.33
CA LYS A 238 -15.17 6.79 28.07
C LYS A 238 -16.03 7.57 27.08
N ALA A 239 -16.70 6.86 26.17
CA ALA A 239 -17.91 7.37 25.54
C ALA A 239 -19.04 7.09 26.54
N GLY A 240 -19.62 8.16 27.10
CA GLY A 240 -20.66 8.06 28.11
C GLY A 240 -21.91 7.35 27.58
N SER A 241 -22.38 6.36 28.33
CA SER A 241 -23.81 6.11 28.53
C SER A 241 -24.03 5.33 29.83
N SER A 242 -24.82 5.96 30.69
CA SER A 242 -25.52 5.55 31.91
C SER A 242 -25.61 4.04 32.25
N THR A 243 -25.18 3.74 33.49
CA THR A 243 -25.72 2.79 34.50
C THR A 243 -25.79 1.27 34.25
N LYS A 244 -25.11 0.58 35.18
CA LYS A 244 -25.32 -0.75 35.78
C LYS A 244 -24.51 -1.97 35.26
N THR A 245 -23.52 -2.30 36.11
CA THR A 245 -23.15 -3.63 36.60
C THR A 245 -22.38 -4.60 35.68
N GLN A 246 -21.08 -4.70 35.99
CA GLN A 246 -20.15 -5.85 35.92
C GLN A 246 -20.09 -6.69 34.63
N LYS A 247 -18.94 -6.58 33.96
CA LYS A 247 -17.96 -7.67 33.88
C LYS A 247 -16.56 -7.06 33.75
N ARG A 248 -15.59 -7.55 34.53
CA ARG A 248 -14.16 -7.28 34.31
C ARG A 248 -13.79 -7.92 32.96
N ALA A 249 -14.00 -7.19 31.87
CA ALA A 249 -13.40 -7.52 30.60
C ALA A 249 -11.90 -7.24 30.72
N GLY A 250 -11.08 -8.27 30.57
CA GLY A 250 -9.63 -8.10 30.51
C GLY A 250 -9.27 -7.06 29.46
N MET A 251 -8.24 -6.26 29.73
CA MET A 251 -7.70 -5.27 28.82
C MET A 251 -7.27 -5.98 27.53
N SER A 252 -8.14 -6.03 26.51
CA SER A 252 -7.80 -6.66 25.24
C SER A 252 -6.86 -5.71 24.51
N SER A 253 -5.56 -5.99 24.52
CA SER A 253 -4.59 -5.26 23.71
C SER A 253 -4.87 -5.54 22.23
N LYS A 254 -4.88 -4.49 21.40
CA LYS A 254 -4.98 -4.67 19.95
C LYS A 254 -3.59 -5.02 19.43
N LYS A 255 -3.53 -6.01 18.54
CA LYS A 255 -2.28 -6.45 17.92
C LYS A 255 -2.33 -6.18 16.43
N TRP A 256 -1.39 -5.40 15.93
CA TRP A 256 -1.19 -5.18 14.50
C TRP A 256 0.05 -5.94 14.06
N LYS A 257 -0.02 -6.61 12.91
CA LYS A 257 1.15 -7.06 12.18
C LYS A 257 1.23 -6.24 10.89
N LEU A 258 2.42 -5.77 10.58
CA LEU A 258 2.69 -4.91 9.45
C LEU A 258 3.92 -5.44 8.74
N LYS A 259 3.81 -5.67 7.43
CA LYS A 259 4.91 -6.16 6.60
C LYS A 259 5.20 -5.19 5.47
N TRP A 260 6.43 -4.70 5.44
CA TRP A 260 6.95 -3.79 4.43
C TRP A 260 7.47 -4.56 3.23
N PHE A 261 7.57 -3.84 2.11
CA PHE A 261 8.19 -4.32 0.89
C PHE A 261 9.67 -3.90 0.76
N SER A 262 10.16 -3.02 1.64
CA SER A 262 11.55 -2.57 1.70
C SER A 262 12.06 -2.45 3.13
N GLN A 263 13.26 -2.98 3.38
CA GLN A 263 13.95 -2.89 4.66
C GLN A 263 14.28 -1.45 5.05
N GLU A 264 14.54 -0.59 4.05
CA GLU A 264 14.84 0.83 4.26
C GLU A 264 13.62 1.56 4.85
N SER A 265 12.46 1.42 4.22
CA SER A 265 11.21 2.03 4.69
C SER A 265 10.79 1.52 6.06
N LEU A 266 11.05 0.23 6.35
CA LEU A 266 10.83 -0.34 7.67
C LEU A 266 11.76 0.30 8.71
N SER A 267 13.05 0.44 8.39
CA SER A 267 14.04 1.03 9.30
C SER A 267 13.71 2.49 9.61
N GLN A 268 13.27 3.26 8.61
CA GLN A 268 12.78 4.63 8.77
C GLN A 268 11.56 4.68 9.71
N PHE A 269 10.59 3.77 9.52
CA PHE A 269 9.42 3.68 10.39
C PHE A 269 9.79 3.38 11.84
N VAL A 270 10.66 2.39 12.07
CA VAL A 270 11.10 2.03 13.41
C VAL A 270 11.79 3.20 14.10
N ALA A 271 12.70 3.90 13.39
CA ALA A 271 13.40 5.05 13.93
C ALA A 271 12.44 6.20 14.27
N LEU A 272 11.53 6.52 13.34
CA LEU A 272 10.56 7.60 13.48
C LEU A 272 9.58 7.35 14.65
N VAL A 273 8.99 6.16 14.72
CA VAL A 273 8.06 5.81 15.80
C VAL A 273 8.74 5.80 17.15
N LYS A 274 9.99 5.32 17.25
CA LYS A 274 10.78 5.41 18.49
C LYS A 274 11.00 6.85 18.93
N ALA A 275 11.40 7.73 18.00
CA ALA A 275 11.66 9.14 18.29
C ALA A 275 10.39 9.86 18.76
N ILE A 276 9.27 9.67 18.05
CA ILE A 276 8.00 10.27 18.42
C ILE A 276 7.50 9.72 19.77
N HIS A 277 7.55 8.40 19.99
CA HIS A 277 7.15 7.79 21.25
C HIS A 277 7.94 8.35 22.43
N LEU A 278 9.26 8.51 22.28
CA LEU A 278 10.12 9.10 23.30
C LEU A 278 9.74 10.56 23.59
N GLY A 279 9.32 11.32 22.58
CA GLY A 279 8.82 12.70 22.77
C GLY A 279 7.45 12.78 23.47
N MET A 280 6.67 11.69 23.46
CA MET A 280 5.31 11.66 24.01
C MET A 280 5.21 10.97 25.38
N THR A 281 6.21 10.18 25.77
CA THR A 281 6.16 9.33 26.97
C THR A 281 7.45 9.44 27.76
N LEU A 282 7.38 9.16 29.07
CA LEU A 282 8.54 9.21 29.96
C LEU A 282 9.45 7.98 29.86
N SER A 283 8.99 6.91 29.20
CA SER A 283 9.70 5.64 29.07
C SER A 283 9.94 5.31 27.60
N PRO A 284 11.13 4.79 27.22
CA PRO A 284 11.37 4.39 25.85
C PRO A 284 10.43 3.28 25.41
N LEU A 285 10.10 3.24 24.12
CA LEU A 285 9.30 2.17 23.53
C LEU A 285 10.03 0.83 23.68
N LEU A 286 9.38 -0.17 24.28
CA LEU A 286 9.90 -1.52 24.37
C LEU A 286 10.02 -2.12 22.97
N VAL A 287 11.24 -2.41 22.53
CA VAL A 287 11.52 -3.05 21.24
C VAL A 287 12.17 -4.39 21.45
N ARG A 288 11.52 -5.45 20.95
CA ARG A 288 12.05 -6.82 20.95
C ARG A 288 12.36 -7.25 19.53
N TYR A 289 13.34 -8.13 19.43
CA TYR A 289 13.65 -8.82 18.20
C TYR A 289 13.26 -10.28 18.34
N LYS A 290 12.56 -10.81 17.35
CA LYS A 290 12.14 -12.20 17.30
C LYS A 290 12.91 -12.90 16.18
N SER A 291 13.73 -13.88 16.53
CA SER A 291 14.39 -14.78 15.58
C SER A 291 13.43 -15.80 14.98
#